data_AF-W2NJ81-F1
#
_entry.id   AF-W2NJ81-F1
#
_cell.length_a   1.000
_cell.length_b   1.000
_cell.length_c   1.000
_cell.angle_alpha   90.00
_cell.angle_beta   90.00
_cell.angle_gamma   90.00
#
_symmetry.space_group_name_H-M   'P 1'
#
loop_
_entity.id
_entity.type
_entity.pdbx_description
1 polymer ?
#
loop_
_entity_poly.entity_id
_entity_poly.type
_entity_poly.pdbx_seq_one_letter_code
_entity_poly.pdbx_strand_id
1 'polypeptide(L)'
;MESIVAAYGSSPESSDDAASSSTDSEVECAHAGEDAHVGTKRKRSDERQWKRAFPHVDGNWPSHVRIDVPVSDELRELARYAIERAQDIVGEAVSLVPFEELGLSEPSTEANNTLHLSLSRPFVLTYNQINGFVDSLRAALKWQQRFNVTLRRALVLVNDEKTRSFLALRVDEGEQQFTQVLRCVNQCLSRFELPTYYKVRLPLSSFA
;
A
#
# COMPACT_ATOMS: atom_id res chain seq x y z
N MET A 1 -7.08 -24.13 -14.48
CA MET A 1 -6.41 -22.87 -14.07
C MET A 1 -7.31 -21.75 -14.56
N GLU A 2 -8.29 -21.39 -13.73
CA GLU A 2 -9.31 -20.43 -14.15
C GLU A 2 -8.78 -19.01 -14.00
N SER A 3 -8.60 -18.36 -15.14
CA SER A 3 -8.12 -17.00 -15.27
C SER A 3 -9.25 -16.02 -14.91
N ILE A 4 -8.98 -15.10 -13.98
CA ILE A 4 -9.94 -14.09 -13.45
C ILE A 4 -10.28 -13.00 -14.49
N VAL A 5 -9.94 -13.20 -15.76
CA VAL A 5 -10.35 -12.32 -16.87
C VAL A 5 -11.89 -12.29 -17.04
N ALA A 6 -12.63 -13.27 -16.50
CA ALA A 6 -14.09 -13.33 -16.65
C ALA A 6 -14.90 -12.37 -15.74
N ALA A 7 -14.28 -11.65 -14.79
CA ALA A 7 -15.02 -10.84 -13.82
C ALA A 7 -15.16 -9.35 -14.17
N TYR A 8 -14.47 -8.86 -15.19
CA TYR A 8 -14.39 -7.42 -15.49
C TYR A 8 -14.74 -7.16 -16.95
N GLY A 9 -16.04 -7.20 -17.25
CA GLY A 9 -16.60 -6.67 -18.49
C GLY A 9 -16.47 -5.16 -18.51
N SER A 10 -15.72 -4.65 -19.48
CA SER A 10 -15.54 -3.23 -19.80
C SER A 10 -16.83 -2.58 -20.31
N SER A 11 -17.02 -1.29 -20.01
CA SER A 11 -17.39 -0.30 -21.04
C SER A 11 -16.96 1.12 -20.63
N PRO A 12 -16.69 1.99 -21.62
CA PRO A 12 -15.88 3.20 -21.46
C PRO A 12 -16.74 4.47 -21.53
N GLU A 13 -16.36 5.53 -20.80
CA GLU A 13 -16.77 6.89 -21.19
C GLU A 13 -15.60 7.88 -21.03
N SER A 14 -15.30 8.48 -22.17
CA SER A 14 -14.41 9.61 -22.47
C SER A 14 -15.06 10.94 -22.10
N SER A 15 -14.27 11.95 -21.73
CA SER A 15 -14.50 13.33 -22.16
C SER A 15 -13.27 14.19 -21.93
N ASP A 16 -13.00 15.01 -22.95
CA ASP A 16 -11.81 15.80 -23.22
C ASP A 16 -11.71 17.13 -22.47
N ASP A 17 -10.48 17.66 -22.60
CA ASP A 17 -9.92 19.00 -22.35
C ASP A 17 -10.83 20.24 -22.58
N ALA A 18 -10.52 21.33 -21.85
CA ALA A 18 -10.24 22.64 -22.47
C ALA A 18 -9.66 23.66 -21.47
N ALA A 19 -8.63 24.37 -21.93
CA ALA A 19 -7.86 25.40 -21.26
C ALA A 19 -8.55 26.78 -21.23
N SER A 20 -8.09 27.68 -20.36
CA SER A 20 -8.08 29.13 -20.64
C SER A 20 -6.99 29.86 -19.87
N SER A 21 -6.17 30.59 -20.62
CA SER A 21 -5.09 31.49 -20.24
C SER A 21 -5.59 32.85 -19.75
N SER A 22 -4.82 33.50 -18.88
CA SER A 22 -4.64 34.97 -18.92
C SER A 22 -3.37 35.41 -18.19
N THR A 23 -2.51 36.07 -18.96
CA THR A 23 -1.47 37.08 -18.62
C THR A 23 -2.08 38.18 -17.71
N ASP A 24 -1.37 39.00 -16.92
CA ASP A 24 -0.10 39.72 -17.12
C ASP A 24 0.26 40.44 -15.79
N SER A 25 1.46 41.03 -15.72
CA SER A 25 1.93 42.16 -14.87
C SER A 25 3.07 41.84 -13.90
N GLU A 26 4.26 42.14 -14.39
CA GLU A 26 5.54 42.29 -13.70
C GLU A 26 5.54 43.49 -12.74
N VAL A 27 6.22 43.36 -11.60
CA VAL A 27 6.81 44.50 -10.88
C VAL A 27 8.17 44.06 -10.34
N GLU A 28 9.24 44.58 -10.96
CA GLU A 28 10.61 44.49 -10.46
C GLU A 28 10.83 45.45 -9.28
N CYS A 29 11.56 44.97 -8.26
CA CYS A 29 12.37 45.81 -7.37
C CYS A 29 13.72 45.11 -7.16
N ALA A 30 14.79 45.82 -7.49
CA ALA A 30 16.15 45.29 -7.55
C ALA A 30 17.00 45.63 -6.30
N HIS A 31 18.14 44.90 -6.23
CA HIS A 31 19.33 45.02 -5.36
C HIS A 31 19.22 44.37 -3.97
N ALA A 32 20.21 43.68 -3.41
CA ALA A 32 21.55 43.17 -3.76
C ALA A 32 21.97 42.40 -2.48
N GLY A 33 22.80 41.37 -2.37
CA GLY A 33 23.54 40.44 -3.20
C GLY A 33 24.26 39.53 -2.18
N GLU A 34 24.53 38.26 -2.49
CA GLU A 34 25.57 37.46 -1.81
C GLU A 34 25.80 36.15 -2.57
N ASP A 35 26.99 36.02 -3.14
CA ASP A 35 27.55 34.80 -3.70
C ASP A 35 27.80 33.78 -2.60
N ALA A 36 27.31 32.53 -2.77
CA ALA A 36 28.14 31.34 -2.53
C ALA A 36 27.41 30.02 -2.83
N HIS A 37 28.01 29.26 -3.76
CA HIS A 37 28.05 27.80 -3.83
C HIS A 37 26.80 27.02 -4.26
N VAL A 38 26.68 26.88 -5.60
CA VAL A 38 26.02 25.75 -6.26
C VAL A 38 26.68 24.45 -5.80
N GLY A 39 26.02 23.75 -4.89
CA GLY A 39 26.36 22.38 -4.50
C GLY A 39 26.10 21.44 -5.68
N THR A 40 27.18 20.95 -6.27
CA THR A 40 27.21 19.92 -7.31
C THR A 40 26.24 18.78 -6.97
N LYS A 41 25.23 18.60 -7.83
CA LYS A 41 24.22 17.54 -7.75
C LYS A 41 24.94 16.18 -7.76
N ARG A 42 25.16 15.60 -6.58
CA ARG A 42 25.71 14.25 -6.42
C ARG A 42 24.80 13.30 -7.19
N LYS A 43 25.34 12.72 -8.26
CA LYS A 43 24.71 11.67 -9.05
C LYS A 43 24.54 10.45 -8.13
N ARG A 44 23.38 10.35 -7.46
CA ARG A 44 23.02 9.17 -6.68
C ARG A 44 22.85 8.03 -7.67
N SER A 45 23.76 7.07 -7.56
CA SER A 45 23.80 5.82 -8.30
C SER A 45 22.48 5.08 -8.19
N ASP A 46 21.95 4.67 -9.34
CA ASP A 46 20.90 3.67 -9.63
C ASP A 46 20.19 3.02 -8.43
N GLU A 47 19.49 3.81 -7.62
CA GLU A 47 18.50 3.31 -6.68
C GLU A 47 17.23 3.07 -7.49
N ARG A 48 16.65 1.86 -7.40
CA ARG A 48 15.34 1.55 -8.01
C ARG A 48 14.37 2.67 -7.61
N GLN A 49 14.09 3.56 -8.55
CA GLN A 49 13.36 4.78 -8.27
C GLN A 49 11.93 4.37 -7.92
N TRP A 50 11.55 4.50 -6.64
CA TRP A 50 10.17 4.29 -6.22
C TRP A 50 9.30 5.30 -6.96
N LYS A 51 8.72 4.85 -8.07
CA LYS A 51 7.82 5.66 -8.87
C LYS A 51 6.52 5.78 -8.09
N ARG A 52 6.27 6.96 -7.54
CA ARG A 52 5.04 7.26 -6.82
C ARG A 52 3.87 7.07 -7.77
N ALA A 53 2.80 6.43 -7.29
CA ALA A 53 1.58 6.25 -8.07
C ALA A 53 0.88 7.59 -8.39
N PHE A 54 1.10 8.63 -7.57
CA PHE A 54 0.51 9.96 -7.76
C PHE A 54 1.53 11.09 -7.47
N PRO A 55 1.44 12.24 -8.18
CA PRO A 55 2.25 13.42 -7.91
C PRO A 55 1.97 13.99 -6.50
N HIS A 56 3.00 14.57 -5.87
CA HIS A 56 2.79 15.25 -4.59
C HIS A 56 2.00 16.54 -4.84
N VAL A 57 0.91 16.71 -4.11
CA VAL A 57 0.15 17.96 -4.03
C VAL A 57 0.27 18.41 -2.58
N ASP A 58 0.73 19.64 -2.35
CA ASP A 58 0.84 20.16 -0.99
C ASP A 58 -0.51 20.07 -0.27
N GLY A 59 -0.50 19.47 0.91
CA GLY A 59 -1.72 19.19 1.67
C GLY A 59 -2.30 17.79 1.47
N ASN A 60 -1.84 17.00 0.49
CA ASN A 60 -2.25 15.61 0.28
C ASN A 60 -1.31 14.62 0.99
N TRP A 61 -1.88 13.75 1.81
CA TRP A 61 -1.20 12.75 2.62
C TRP A 61 -1.59 11.34 2.19
N PRO A 62 -0.72 10.62 1.45
CA PRO A 62 -0.91 9.22 1.14
C PRO A 62 -1.09 8.41 2.43
N SER A 63 -2.18 7.68 2.50
CA SER A 63 -2.66 7.00 3.71
C SER A 63 -3.13 5.59 3.37
N HIS A 64 -2.97 4.67 4.32
CA HIS A 64 -3.53 3.33 4.27
C HIS A 64 -3.81 2.83 5.68
N VAL A 65 -4.76 1.91 5.82
CA VAL A 65 -5.10 1.25 7.08
C VAL A 65 -4.68 -0.21 7.01
N ARG A 66 -3.94 -0.66 8.03
CA ARG A 66 -3.45 -2.03 8.14
C ARG A 66 -3.43 -2.50 9.60
N ILE A 67 -3.39 -3.81 9.79
CA ILE A 67 -3.04 -4.45 11.06
C ILE A 67 -1.63 -4.98 10.92
N ASP A 68 -0.74 -4.60 11.85
CA ASP A 68 0.62 -5.12 11.88
C ASP A 68 0.64 -6.45 12.62
N VAL A 69 1.25 -7.46 11.98
CA VAL A 69 1.39 -8.83 12.46
C VAL A 69 2.87 -9.04 12.78
N PRO A 70 3.23 -9.21 14.07
CA PRO A 70 4.60 -9.52 14.46
C PRO A 70 5.05 -10.82 13.80
N VAL A 71 6.26 -10.85 13.27
CA VAL A 71 6.83 -12.07 12.67
C VAL A 71 7.46 -12.92 13.76
N SER A 72 6.81 -14.04 14.07
CA SER A 72 7.41 -15.11 14.87
C SER A 72 8.40 -15.91 14.03
N ASP A 73 9.27 -16.68 14.67
CA ASP A 73 10.27 -17.50 13.96
C ASP A 73 9.61 -18.57 13.09
N GLU A 74 8.46 -19.11 13.49
CA GLU A 74 7.69 -20.05 12.65
C GLU A 74 7.16 -19.37 11.38
N LEU A 75 6.69 -18.12 11.50
CA LEU A 75 6.19 -17.36 10.36
C LEU A 75 7.32 -16.92 9.43
N ARG A 76 8.51 -16.64 9.99
CA ARG A 76 9.75 -16.36 9.26
C ARG A 76 10.14 -17.55 8.39
N GLU A 77 10.22 -18.75 8.98
CA GLU A 77 10.55 -19.98 8.26
C GLU A 77 9.49 -20.34 7.20
N LEU A 78 8.21 -20.14 7.52
CA LEU A 78 7.13 -20.36 6.56
C LEU A 78 7.26 -19.43 5.35
N ALA A 79 7.57 -18.15 5.58
CA ALA A 79 7.74 -17.17 4.51
C ALA A 79 8.96 -17.52 3.63
N ARG A 80 10.09 -17.87 4.24
CA ARG A 80 11.29 -18.34 3.53
C ARG A 80 10.98 -19.54 2.64
N TYR A 81 10.37 -20.59 3.20
CA TYR A 81 9.98 -21.78 2.44
C TYR A 81 8.98 -21.47 1.31
N ALA A 82 8.02 -20.57 1.56
CA ALA A 82 7.05 -20.17 0.54
C ALA A 82 7.71 -19.47 -0.65
N ILE A 83 8.70 -18.60 -0.40
CA ILE A 83 9.43 -17.90 -1.46
C ILE A 83 10.31 -18.87 -2.24
N GLU A 84 11.09 -19.71 -1.58
CA GLU A 84 11.90 -20.75 -2.23
C GLU A 84 11.04 -21.66 -3.10
N ARG A 85 9.93 -22.15 -2.54
CA ARG A 85 9.01 -23.02 -3.28
C ARG A 85 8.34 -22.31 -4.44
N ALA A 86 8.01 -21.02 -4.30
CA ALA A 86 7.47 -20.22 -5.39
C ALA A 86 8.51 -20.06 -6.50
N GLN A 87 9.78 -19.80 -6.16
CA GLN A 87 10.88 -19.68 -7.12
C GLN A 87 11.11 -20.98 -7.90
N ASP A 88 11.04 -22.13 -7.24
CA ASP A 88 11.12 -23.44 -7.90
C ASP A 88 9.98 -23.67 -8.91
N ILE A 89 8.78 -23.17 -8.62
CA ILE A 89 7.61 -23.34 -9.49
C ILE A 89 7.67 -22.41 -10.69
N VAL A 90 8.03 -21.14 -10.49
CA VAL A 90 8.07 -20.13 -11.56
C VAL A 90 9.35 -20.21 -12.39
N GLY A 91 10.40 -20.86 -11.86
CA GLY A 91 11.71 -20.98 -12.50
C GLY A 91 12.32 -19.62 -12.79
N GLU A 92 13.14 -19.53 -13.83
CA GLU A 92 13.82 -18.28 -14.23
C GLU A 92 12.89 -17.26 -14.91
N ALA A 93 11.61 -17.61 -15.16
CA ALA A 93 10.66 -16.72 -15.84
C ALA A 93 10.28 -15.50 -14.99
N VAL A 94 10.37 -15.61 -13.67
CA VAL A 94 10.07 -14.53 -12.73
C VAL A 94 11.15 -14.50 -11.65
N SER A 95 11.74 -13.33 -11.43
CA SER A 95 12.64 -13.09 -10.30
C SER A 95 11.80 -12.66 -9.10
N LEU A 96 11.74 -13.52 -8.07
CA LEU A 96 11.19 -13.15 -6.77
C LEU A 96 12.20 -12.31 -5.99
N VAL A 97 11.70 -11.44 -5.13
CA VAL A 97 12.55 -10.73 -4.16
C VAL A 97 13.04 -11.77 -3.13
N PRO A 98 14.36 -11.92 -2.93
CA PRO A 98 14.92 -12.83 -1.93
C PRO A 98 14.39 -12.53 -0.54
N PHE A 99 14.25 -13.57 0.29
CA PHE A 99 13.73 -13.43 1.66
C PHE A 99 14.57 -12.45 2.50
N GLU A 100 15.88 -12.42 2.26
CA GLU A 100 16.85 -11.57 2.96
C GLU A 100 16.64 -10.08 2.68
N GLU A 101 16.11 -9.74 1.50
CA GLU A 101 15.80 -8.36 1.11
C GLU A 101 14.48 -7.86 1.71
N LEU A 102 13.68 -8.75 2.33
CA LEU A 102 12.42 -8.38 2.97
C LEU A 102 12.61 -7.72 4.34
N GLY A 103 13.84 -7.66 4.86
CA GLY A 103 14.12 -7.12 6.19
C GLY A 103 13.58 -8.00 7.33
N LEU A 104 13.10 -9.21 6.99
CA LEU A 104 12.57 -10.21 7.93
C LEU A 104 13.66 -11.17 8.43
N SER A 105 14.90 -10.98 8.01
CA SER A 105 16.03 -11.88 8.26
C SER A 105 16.66 -11.66 9.64
N GLU A 106 16.72 -10.41 10.12
CA GLU A 106 17.33 -10.06 11.40
C GLU A 106 16.32 -9.37 12.33
N PRO A 107 16.29 -9.70 13.63
CA PRO A 107 15.52 -8.95 14.64
C PRO A 107 16.19 -7.59 14.90
N SER A 108 16.21 -6.71 13.89
CA SER A 108 16.72 -5.35 14.00
C SER A 108 15.59 -4.35 13.76
N THR A 109 15.43 -3.44 14.73
CA THR A 109 14.51 -2.30 14.81
C THR A 109 13.04 -2.60 14.40
N GLU A 110 12.12 -2.45 15.37
CA GLU A 110 10.65 -2.65 15.33
C GLU A 110 9.91 -2.46 13.99
N ALA A 111 10.37 -1.58 13.09
CA ALA A 111 9.75 -1.31 11.81
C ALA A 111 9.89 -2.44 10.77
N ASN A 112 10.93 -3.28 10.85
CA ASN A 112 11.29 -4.20 9.76
C ASN A 112 10.84 -5.65 9.96
N ASN A 113 10.38 -6.02 11.17
CA ASN A 113 10.01 -7.40 11.51
C ASN A 113 8.48 -7.57 11.65
N THR A 114 7.71 -6.89 10.80
CA THR A 114 6.24 -7.00 10.80
C THR A 114 5.71 -7.27 9.41
N LEU A 115 4.71 -8.14 9.37
CA LEU A 115 3.84 -8.31 8.23
C LEU A 115 2.58 -7.51 8.45
N HIS A 116 1.74 -7.44 7.43
CA HIS A 116 0.50 -6.69 7.58
C HIS A 116 -0.68 -7.35 6.89
N LEU A 117 -1.85 -7.09 7.48
CA LEU A 117 -3.15 -7.32 6.86
C LEU A 117 -3.73 -5.98 6.42
N SER A 118 -3.90 -5.81 5.11
CA SER A 118 -4.43 -4.57 4.55
C SER A 118 -5.94 -4.47 4.79
N LEU A 119 -6.38 -3.33 5.34
CA LEU A 119 -7.79 -3.01 5.59
C LEU A 119 -8.31 -1.91 4.66
N SER A 120 -7.44 -1.31 3.86
CA SER A 120 -7.78 -0.33 2.84
C SER A 120 -6.85 -0.43 1.63
N ARG A 121 -7.28 0.16 0.51
CA ARG A 121 -6.36 0.53 -0.58
C ARG A 121 -5.57 1.76 -0.13
N PRO A 122 -4.48 2.12 -0.81
CA PRO A 122 -3.91 3.46 -0.67
C PRO A 122 -4.96 4.51 -1.02
N PHE A 123 -5.11 5.52 -0.18
CA PHE A 123 -5.98 6.68 -0.40
C PHE A 123 -5.24 7.96 0.01
N VAL A 124 -5.87 9.11 -0.22
CA VAL A 124 -5.29 10.41 0.11
C VAL A 124 -6.18 11.11 1.11
N LEU A 125 -5.59 11.60 2.19
CA LEU A 125 -6.24 12.52 3.13
C LEU A 125 -5.66 13.91 2.96
N THR A 126 -6.48 14.94 3.11
CA THR A 126 -5.96 16.30 3.34
C THR A 126 -5.52 16.45 4.79
N TYR A 127 -4.59 17.37 5.08
CA TYR A 127 -4.12 17.62 6.46
C TYR A 127 -5.29 17.83 7.46
N ASN A 128 -6.31 18.57 7.05
CA ASN A 128 -7.49 18.86 7.87
C ASN A 128 -8.37 17.63 8.13
N GLN A 129 -8.32 16.61 7.26
CA GLN A 129 -9.09 15.37 7.41
C GLN A 129 -8.39 14.35 8.32
N ILE A 130 -7.07 14.43 8.51
CA ILE A 130 -6.28 13.39 9.20
C ILE A 130 -6.82 13.12 10.60
N ASN A 131 -6.89 14.14 11.46
CA ASN A 131 -7.29 13.96 12.85
C ASN A 131 -8.74 13.46 12.96
N GLY A 132 -9.65 14.03 12.16
CA GLY A 132 -11.04 13.58 12.12
C GLY A 132 -11.18 12.13 11.66
N PHE A 133 -10.39 11.71 10.66
CA PHE A 133 -10.39 10.34 10.17
C PHE A 133 -9.87 9.37 11.24
N VAL A 134 -8.74 9.69 11.88
CA VAL A 134 -8.14 8.87 12.93
C VAL A 134 -9.09 8.72 14.12
N ASP A 135 -9.77 9.78 14.55
CA ASP A 135 -10.72 9.72 15.65
C ASP A 135 -11.98 8.92 15.28
N SER A 136 -12.47 9.06 14.05
CA SER A 136 -13.56 8.23 13.53
C SER A 136 -13.19 6.75 13.53
N LEU A 137 -11.95 6.43 13.12
CA LEU A 137 -11.43 5.07 13.10
C LEU A 137 -11.29 4.50 14.52
N ARG A 138 -10.73 5.27 15.47
CA ARG A 138 -10.65 4.89 16.89
C ARG A 138 -12.04 4.61 17.46
N ALA A 139 -13.01 5.47 17.19
CA ALA A 139 -14.38 5.30 17.68
C ALA A 139 -15.04 4.03 17.09
N ALA A 140 -14.86 3.77 15.80
CA ALA A 140 -15.41 2.59 15.13
C ALA A 140 -14.78 1.27 15.62
N LEU A 141 -13.50 1.30 15.99
CA LEU A 141 -12.75 0.13 16.45
C LEU A 141 -12.76 -0.06 17.98
N LYS A 142 -13.25 0.91 18.74
CA LYS A 142 -13.21 0.95 20.22
C LYS A 142 -13.71 -0.33 20.90
N TRP A 143 -14.74 -0.96 20.34
CA TRP A 143 -15.40 -2.14 20.93
C TRP A 143 -15.03 -3.45 20.25
N GLN A 144 -14.12 -3.42 19.27
CA GLN A 144 -13.63 -4.63 18.61
C GLN A 144 -12.74 -5.41 19.57
N GLN A 145 -13.01 -6.71 19.69
CA GLN A 145 -12.23 -7.60 20.54
C GLN A 145 -10.96 -8.06 19.81
N ARG A 146 -9.93 -8.39 20.57
CA ARG A 146 -8.74 -9.07 20.03
C ARG A 146 -9.16 -10.44 19.50
N PHE A 147 -8.60 -10.84 18.37
CA PHE A 147 -8.87 -12.11 17.73
C PHE A 147 -7.58 -12.70 17.18
N ASN A 148 -7.59 -14.02 17.01
CA ASN A 148 -6.49 -14.74 16.37
C ASN A 148 -6.83 -14.96 14.89
N VAL A 149 -5.79 -14.96 14.07
CA VAL A 149 -5.87 -15.38 12.68
C VAL A 149 -4.91 -16.52 12.43
N THR A 150 -5.28 -17.41 11.51
CA THR A 150 -4.36 -18.41 10.98
C THR A 150 -4.11 -18.10 9.52
N LEU A 151 -2.84 -18.06 9.13
CA LEU A 151 -2.43 -17.84 7.75
C LEU A 151 -2.17 -19.20 7.09
N ARG A 152 -2.82 -19.45 5.96
CA ARG A 152 -2.63 -20.66 5.14
C ARG A 152 -2.68 -20.31 3.67
N ARG A 153 -2.11 -21.19 2.84
CA ARG A 153 -2.14 -21.12 1.36
C ARG A 153 -1.44 -19.87 0.82
N ALA A 154 -0.33 -20.09 0.13
CA ALA A 154 0.34 -19.04 -0.63
C ALA A 154 -0.48 -18.70 -1.88
N LEU A 155 -0.61 -17.41 -2.18
CA LEU A 155 -1.30 -16.87 -3.35
C LEU A 155 -0.39 -15.84 -4.02
N VAL A 156 -0.57 -15.60 -5.32
CA VAL A 156 0.05 -14.44 -5.99
C VAL A 156 -1.02 -13.37 -6.20
N LEU A 157 -0.78 -12.19 -5.65
CA LEU A 157 -1.58 -10.99 -5.90
C LEU A 157 -0.85 -10.13 -6.92
N VAL A 158 -1.60 -9.36 -7.69
CA VAL A 158 -1.03 -8.40 -8.65
C VAL A 158 -1.65 -7.05 -8.31
N ASN A 159 -0.85 -5.99 -8.28
CA ASN A 159 -1.41 -4.64 -8.10
C ASN A 159 -2.32 -4.26 -9.26
N ASP A 160 -3.14 -3.23 -9.05
CA ASP A 160 -4.11 -2.79 -10.04
C ASP A 160 -3.45 -2.35 -11.36
N GLU A 161 -2.26 -1.75 -11.27
CA GLU A 161 -1.49 -1.31 -12.45
C GLU A 161 -0.77 -2.47 -13.17
N LYS A 162 -0.84 -3.70 -12.64
CA LYS A 162 -0.17 -4.90 -13.18
C LYS A 162 1.33 -4.74 -13.39
N THR A 163 1.97 -3.96 -12.52
CA THR A 163 3.41 -3.69 -12.53
C THR A 163 4.17 -4.41 -11.42
N ARG A 164 3.45 -4.97 -10.44
CA ARG A 164 4.01 -5.64 -9.26
C ARG A 164 3.15 -6.84 -8.91
N SER A 165 3.82 -7.93 -8.54
CA SER A 165 3.18 -9.14 -8.03
C SER A 165 3.67 -9.39 -6.61
N PHE A 166 2.77 -9.85 -5.73
CA PHE A 166 3.00 -10.09 -4.32
C PHE A 166 2.75 -11.55 -3.98
N LEU A 167 3.65 -12.17 -3.23
CA LEU A 167 3.39 -13.47 -2.61
C LEU A 167 2.61 -13.23 -1.31
N ALA A 168 1.40 -13.75 -1.20
CA ALA A 168 0.49 -13.49 -0.10
C ALA A 168 0.14 -14.79 0.64
N LEU A 169 -0.16 -14.70 1.93
CA LEU A 169 -0.80 -15.79 2.68
C LEU A 169 -2.27 -15.44 2.93
N ARG A 170 -3.16 -16.41 2.75
CA ARG A 170 -4.59 -16.21 2.99
C ARG A 170 -4.90 -16.36 4.47
N VAL A 171 -5.80 -15.52 4.99
CA VAL A 171 -6.42 -15.77 6.31
C VAL A 171 -7.42 -16.93 6.17
N ASP A 172 -7.28 -17.93 7.03
CA ASP A 172 -8.15 -19.12 7.09
C ASP A 172 -9.07 -19.04 8.31
N GLU A 173 -8.51 -19.16 9.52
CA GLU A 173 -9.24 -18.92 10.76
C GLU A 173 -9.18 -17.42 11.12
N GLY A 174 -10.23 -16.90 11.75
CA GLY A 174 -10.34 -15.47 12.09
C GLY A 174 -10.93 -14.58 10.98
N GLU A 175 -11.33 -15.16 9.84
CA GLU A 175 -11.88 -14.44 8.68
C GLU A 175 -13.11 -13.60 9.03
N GLN A 176 -14.00 -14.11 9.88
CA GLN A 176 -15.21 -13.39 10.28
C GLN A 176 -14.91 -12.15 11.12
N GLN A 177 -14.00 -12.28 12.10
CA GLN A 177 -13.56 -11.19 12.96
C GLN A 177 -12.81 -10.13 12.14
N PHE A 178 -11.92 -10.57 11.25
CA PHE A 178 -11.27 -9.67 10.32
C PHE A 178 -12.29 -8.93 9.44
N THR A 179 -13.27 -9.64 8.88
CA THR A 179 -14.32 -9.05 8.04
C THR A 179 -15.13 -8.02 8.81
N GLN A 180 -15.37 -8.23 10.11
CA GLN A 180 -16.05 -7.27 10.96
C GLN A 180 -15.21 -5.99 11.13
N VAL A 181 -13.91 -6.12 11.39
CA VAL A 181 -12.99 -4.97 11.44
C VAL A 181 -12.97 -4.24 10.10
N LEU A 182 -12.88 -4.98 8.99
CA LEU A 182 -12.89 -4.42 7.64
C LEU A 182 -14.17 -3.63 7.35
N ARG A 183 -15.33 -4.11 7.80
CA ARG A 183 -16.60 -3.37 7.69
C ARG A 183 -16.57 -2.06 8.45
N CYS A 184 -16.03 -2.04 9.67
CA CYS A 184 -15.84 -0.82 10.45
C CYS A 184 -14.93 0.18 9.70
N VAL A 185 -13.81 -0.28 9.16
CA VAL A 185 -12.90 0.57 8.38
C VAL A 185 -13.58 1.10 7.11
N ASN A 186 -14.28 0.25 6.36
CA ASN A 186 -15.02 0.67 5.17
C ASN A 186 -16.09 1.71 5.49
N GLN A 187 -16.79 1.59 6.61
CA GLN A 187 -17.76 2.59 7.05
C GLN A 187 -17.08 3.94 7.35
N CYS A 188 -15.90 3.93 7.96
CA CYS A 188 -15.10 5.14 8.15
C CYS A 188 -14.67 5.73 6.81
N LEU A 189 -14.13 4.93 5.88
CA LEU A 189 -13.73 5.39 4.55
C LEU A 189 -14.91 6.06 3.82
N SER A 190 -16.09 5.43 3.83
CA SER A 190 -17.29 6.00 3.17
C SER A 190 -17.73 7.33 3.76
N ARG A 191 -17.60 7.55 5.09
CA ARG A 191 -17.94 8.83 5.73
C ARG A 191 -17.06 9.99 5.29
N PHE A 192 -15.85 9.68 4.82
CA PHE A 192 -14.89 10.67 4.31
C PHE A 192 -14.87 10.68 2.77
N GLU A 193 -15.84 10.04 2.11
CA GLU A 193 -15.94 9.94 0.65
C GLU A 193 -14.72 9.26 0.00
N LEU A 194 -14.07 8.37 0.75
CA LEU A 194 -12.89 7.63 0.33
C LEU A 194 -13.27 6.26 -0.27
N PRO A 195 -12.44 5.71 -1.17
CA PRO A 195 -12.69 4.39 -1.75
C PRO A 195 -12.65 3.30 -0.67
N THR A 196 -13.71 2.52 -0.58
CA THR A 196 -13.76 1.34 0.30
C THR A 196 -12.88 0.21 -0.21
N TYR A 197 -12.39 -0.64 0.69
CA TYR A 197 -11.68 -1.85 0.31
C TYR A 197 -12.59 -2.81 -0.47
N TYR A 198 -12.00 -3.59 -1.37
CA TYR A 198 -12.67 -4.45 -2.36
C TYR A 198 -14.01 -5.04 -1.87
N LYS A 199 -15.05 -4.95 -2.70
CA LYS A 199 -16.31 -5.70 -2.52
C LYS A 199 -16.13 -7.20 -2.82
N VAL A 200 -15.10 -7.89 -2.31
CA VAL A 200 -14.95 -9.34 -2.51
C VAL A 200 -14.29 -10.03 -1.30
N ARG A 201 -15.15 -10.70 -0.52
CA ARG A 201 -15.04 -11.95 0.25
C ARG A 201 -13.76 -12.44 0.95
N LEU A 202 -12.52 -11.94 0.79
CA LEU A 202 -11.34 -12.59 1.40
C LEU A 202 -10.30 -11.63 2.01
N PRO A 203 -9.99 -11.74 3.31
CA PRO A 203 -8.83 -11.11 3.95
C PRO A 203 -7.51 -11.72 3.49
N LEU A 204 -6.54 -10.90 3.11
CA LEU A 204 -5.24 -11.33 2.60
C LEU A 204 -4.11 -10.62 3.35
N SER A 205 -3.06 -11.35 3.74
CA SER A 205 -1.75 -10.77 4.08
C SER A 205 -0.88 -10.78 2.83
N SER A 206 -0.34 -9.63 2.43
CA SER A 206 0.54 -9.50 1.25
C SER A 206 2.00 -9.39 1.69
N PHE A 207 2.90 -10.08 0.97
CA PHE A 207 4.35 -9.91 1.06
C PHE A 207 4.91 -9.55 -0.32
N ALA A 208 5.85 -8.60 -0.32
CA ALA A 208 6.78 -8.22 -1.40
C ALA A 208 6.20 -7.88 -2.77
#